data_AF-X1FI89-F1
#
_entry.id   AF-X1FI89-F1
#
_cell.length_a   1.000
_cell.length_b   1.000
_cell.length_c   1.000
_cell.angle_alpha   90.00
_cell.angle_beta   90.00
_cell.angle_gamma   90.00
#
_symmetry.space_group_name_H-M   'P 1'
#
loop_
_entity.id
_entity.type
_entity.pdbx_description
1 polymer ?
#
loop_
_entity_poly.entity_id
_entity_poly.type
_entity_poly.pdbx_seq_one_letter_code
_entity_poly.pdbx_strand_id
1 'polypeptide(L)'
;MKDSKPAYTYNFLGLDRYTVSATDPVPAGPATVVLDFDYDGGGAGKGGMATLSVNGKTVGKGRIEKTQPLMFSADETADVGLDNQTPVAEDIGIGPEETRF
;
A
#
# COMPACT_ATOMS: atom_id res chain seq x y z
N MET A 1 -5.95 -1.10 -7.19
CA MET A 1 -5.93 -2.56 -7.40
C MET A 1 -5.35 -2.81 -8.79
N LYS A 2 -4.63 -3.92 -9.01
CA LYS A 2 -4.14 -4.32 -10.34
C LYS A 2 -4.74 -5.66 -10.68
N ASP A 3 -5.42 -5.78 -11.82
CA ASP A 3 -6.11 -7.02 -12.23
C ASP A 3 -7.08 -7.56 -11.15
N SER A 4 -7.85 -6.66 -10.51
CA SER A 4 -8.73 -6.96 -9.38
C SER A 4 -8.04 -7.53 -8.12
N LYS A 5 -6.70 -7.38 -8.02
CA LYS A 5 -5.90 -7.77 -6.85
C LYS A 5 -5.53 -6.53 -6.04
N PRO A 6 -5.84 -6.50 -4.72
CA PRO A 6 -5.40 -5.42 -3.87
C PRO A 6 -3.89 -5.51 -3.65
N ALA A 7 -3.26 -4.35 -3.55
CA ALA A 7 -1.85 -4.22 -3.28
C ALA A 7 -1.63 -3.05 -2.34
N TYR A 8 -0.64 -3.18 -1.47
CA TYR A 8 -0.15 -2.13 -0.60
C TYR A 8 1.29 -1.80 -1.01
N THR A 9 1.58 -0.54 -1.26
CA THR A 9 2.94 -0.06 -1.53
C THR A 9 3.35 0.91 -0.44
N TYR A 10 4.48 0.65 0.20
CA TYR A 10 5.16 1.61 1.05
C TYR A 10 6.27 2.29 0.25
N ASN A 11 6.17 3.60 0.05
CA ASN A 11 7.20 4.42 -0.59
C ASN A 11 8.06 5.10 0.47
N PHE A 12 9.32 4.70 0.61
CA PHE A 12 10.27 5.36 1.48
C PHE A 12 10.97 6.49 0.72
N LEU A 13 10.34 7.67 0.71
CA LEU A 13 10.92 8.92 0.16
C LEU A 13 11.39 8.82 -1.31
N GLY A 14 10.81 7.92 -2.10
CA GLY A 14 11.24 7.61 -3.47
C GLY A 14 12.55 6.83 -3.56
N LEU A 15 13.20 6.53 -2.44
CA LEU A 15 14.47 5.79 -2.39
C LEU A 15 14.26 4.28 -2.50
N ASP A 16 13.26 3.76 -1.78
CA ASP A 16 12.88 2.36 -1.80
C ASP A 16 11.36 2.25 -1.88
N ARG A 17 10.87 1.23 -2.61
CA ARG A 17 9.45 0.86 -2.62
C ARG A 17 9.28 -0.60 -2.24
N TYR A 18 8.33 -0.85 -1.35
CA TYR A 18 8.00 -2.19 -0.87
C TYR A 18 6.53 -2.44 -1.22
N THR A 19 6.27 -3.42 -2.08
CA THR A 19 4.90 -3.74 -2.50
C THR A 19 4.49 -5.13 -2.03
N VAL A 20 3.37 -5.19 -1.31
CA VAL A 20 2.69 -6.41 -0.92
C VAL A 20 1.43 -6.54 -1.75
N SER A 21 1.40 -7.51 -2.65
CA SER A 21 0.25 -7.76 -3.54
C SER A 21 -0.50 -9.02 -3.15
N ALA A 22 -1.82 -8.98 -3.30
CA ALA A 22 -2.63 -10.18 -3.26
C ALA A 22 -2.27 -11.11 -4.43
N THR A 23 -2.29 -12.41 -4.17
CA THR A 23 -2.10 -13.44 -5.21
C THR A 23 -3.39 -13.72 -5.99
N ASP A 24 -4.52 -13.69 -5.28
CA ASP A 24 -5.86 -13.93 -5.82
C ASP A 24 -6.65 -12.62 -5.98
N PRO A 25 -7.54 -12.53 -6.98
CA PRO A 25 -8.47 -11.40 -7.11
C PRO A 25 -9.49 -11.37 -5.97
N VAL A 26 -9.99 -10.17 -5.66
CA VAL A 26 -11.09 -10.00 -4.70
C VAL A 26 -12.38 -10.59 -5.29
N PRO A 27 -13.16 -11.36 -4.51
CA PRO A 27 -14.43 -11.90 -4.98
C PRO A 27 -15.43 -10.78 -5.33
N ALA A 28 -16.34 -11.07 -6.25
CA ALA A 28 -17.40 -10.13 -6.61
C ALA A 28 -18.32 -9.82 -5.42
N GLY A 29 -18.78 -8.56 -5.34
CA GLY A 29 -19.63 -8.06 -4.26
C GLY A 29 -18.85 -7.33 -3.16
N PRO A 30 -19.49 -7.03 -2.02
CA PRO A 30 -18.84 -6.36 -0.90
C PRO A 30 -17.67 -7.20 -0.36
N ALA A 31 -16.54 -6.54 -0.12
CA ALA A 31 -15.35 -7.16 0.46
C ALA A 31 -14.72 -6.24 1.50
N THR A 32 -14.20 -6.84 2.57
CA THR A 32 -13.38 -6.15 3.56
C THR A 32 -11.92 -6.41 3.26
N VAL A 33 -11.15 -5.37 2.96
CA VAL A 33 -9.70 -5.44 2.78
C VAL A 33 -9.03 -4.87 4.03
N VAL A 34 -8.12 -5.63 4.64
CA VAL A 34 -7.38 -5.24 5.84
C VAL A 34 -5.89 -5.31 5.56
N LEU A 35 -5.17 -4.26 5.95
CA LEU A 35 -3.71 -4.26 6.04
C LEU A 35 -3.33 -4.24 7.52
N ASP A 36 -2.69 -5.31 7.98
CA ASP A 36 -2.05 -5.36 9.29
C ASP A 36 -0.56 -5.08 9.10
N PHE A 37 -0.03 -4.11 9.84
CA PHE A 37 1.39 -3.81 9.85
C PHE A 37 1.97 -4.09 11.23
N ASP A 38 2.62 -5.24 11.36
CA ASP A 38 3.30 -5.68 12.58
C ASP A 38 4.67 -5.00 12.66
N TYR A 39 4.69 -3.82 13.28
CA TYR A 39 5.89 -2.99 13.45
C TYR A 39 6.88 -3.65 14.42
N ASP A 40 8.16 -3.69 14.04
CA ASP A 40 9.19 -4.37 14.84
C ASP A 40 9.41 -3.77 16.24
N GLY A 41 9.00 -2.53 16.46
CA GLY A 41 9.28 -1.80 17.69
C GLY A 41 10.76 -1.43 17.84
N GLY A 42 11.20 -1.10 19.05
CA GLY A 42 12.62 -0.87 19.35
C GLY A 42 13.20 0.46 18.84
N GLY A 43 12.37 1.43 18.48
CA GLY A 43 12.79 2.78 18.08
C GLY A 43 11.97 3.33 16.93
N ALA A 44 12.31 4.52 16.46
CA ALA A 44 11.65 5.17 15.32
C ALA A 44 12.20 4.65 13.98
N GLY A 45 11.34 4.61 12.95
CA GLY A 45 11.72 4.30 11.57
C GLY A 45 12.04 2.83 11.28
N LYS A 46 11.69 1.91 12.19
CA LYS A 46 11.90 0.48 11.97
C LYS A 46 10.94 -0.07 10.92
N GLY A 47 11.28 -1.26 10.45
CA GLY A 47 10.44 -2.00 9.54
C GLY A 47 9.28 -2.66 10.25
N GLY A 48 8.58 -3.49 9.49
CA GLY A 48 7.50 -4.32 10.00
C GLY A 48 7.07 -5.32 8.95
N MET A 49 6.25 -6.28 9.37
CA MET A 49 5.62 -7.23 8.47
C MET A 49 4.24 -6.71 8.06
N ALA A 50 4.06 -6.42 6.77
CA ALA A 50 2.77 -6.07 6.20
C ALA A 50 2.03 -7.34 5.76
N THR A 51 0.80 -7.52 6.26
CA THR A 51 -0.09 -8.62 5.92
C THR A 51 -1.38 -8.05 5.34
N LEU A 52 -1.70 -8.44 4.11
CA LEU A 52 -2.91 -8.04 3.42
C LEU A 52 -3.93 -9.18 3.47
N SER A 53 -5.14 -8.88 3.92
CA SER A 53 -6.24 -9.84 4.06
C SER A 53 -7.50 -9.36 3.36
N VAL A 54 -8.25 -10.29 2.77
CA VAL A 54 -9.56 -10.05 2.16
C VAL A 54 -10.57 -10.97 2.84
N ASN A 55 -11.63 -10.41 3.41
CA ASN A 55 -12.67 -11.14 4.15
C ASN A 55 -12.07 -12.07 5.23
N GLY A 56 -11.04 -11.60 5.93
CA GLY A 56 -10.34 -12.34 6.98
C GLY A 56 -9.33 -13.39 6.48
N LYS A 57 -9.19 -13.61 5.17
CA LYS A 57 -8.18 -14.51 4.59
C LYS A 57 -6.96 -13.72 4.15
N THR A 58 -5.77 -14.11 4.61
CA THR A 58 -4.50 -13.54 4.11
C THR A 58 -4.33 -13.84 2.62
N VAL A 59 -4.09 -12.79 1.84
CA VAL A 59 -3.89 -12.86 0.38
C VAL A 59 -2.50 -12.39 -0.06
N GLY A 60 -1.80 -11.65 0.80
CA GLY A 60 -0.44 -11.19 0.57
C GLY A 60 0.28 -10.93 1.88
N LYS A 61 1.60 -11.12 1.90
CA LYS A 61 2.46 -10.84 3.05
C LYS A 61 3.83 -10.42 2.55
N GLY A 62 4.42 -9.38 3.14
CA GLY A 62 5.73 -8.91 2.75
C GLY A 62 6.38 -8.01 3.78
N ARG A 63 7.70 -7.93 3.68
CA ARG A 63 8.55 -7.19 4.60
C ARG A 63 8.72 -5.76 4.14
N ILE A 64 8.48 -4.81 5.04
CA ILE A 64 8.88 -3.41 4.88
C ILE A 64 10.12 -3.21 5.74
N GLU A 65 11.27 -2.92 5.13
CA GLU A 65 12.54 -2.95 5.88
C GLU A 65 12.72 -1.74 6.80
N LYS A 66 12.12 -0.61 6.44
CA LYS A 66 12.26 0.66 7.16
C LYS A 66 11.07 1.56 6.91
N THR A 67 10.82 2.47 7.84
CA THR A 67 9.78 3.50 7.72
C THR A 67 10.35 4.89 7.98
N GLN A 68 9.62 5.92 7.57
CA GLN A 68 9.94 7.31 7.90
C GLN A 68 9.76 7.51 9.41
N PRO A 69 10.81 7.93 10.14
CA PRO A 69 10.78 7.95 11.61
C PRO A 69 9.99 9.11 12.22
N LEU A 70 9.64 10.15 11.45
CA LEU A 70 9.14 11.42 11.99
C LEU A 70 7.92 11.96 11.25
N MET A 71 8.09 12.33 9.98
CA MET A 71 7.07 13.06 9.22
C MET A 71 6.71 12.31 7.95
N PHE A 72 5.41 12.17 7.73
CA PHE A 72 4.79 11.84 6.46
C PHE A 72 4.08 13.09 5.92
N SER A 73 3.98 13.20 4.60
CA SER A 73 3.15 14.22 3.92
C SER A 73 3.47 15.66 4.37
N ALA A 74 4.66 16.14 4.00
CA ALA A 74 5.09 17.51 4.33
C ALA A 74 4.30 18.58 3.55
N ASP A 75 3.80 18.22 2.37
CA ASP A 75 3.18 19.11 1.38
C ASP A 75 1.90 18.54 0.73
N GLU A 76 1.58 17.26 0.93
CA GLU A 76 0.46 16.58 0.28
C GLU A 76 -0.64 16.06 1.24
N THR A 77 -1.80 15.73 0.67
CA THR A 77 -3.00 15.24 1.35
C THR A 77 -3.14 13.71 1.26
N ALA A 78 -4.30 13.17 1.67
CA ALA A 78 -4.65 11.78 1.45
C ALA A 78 -5.72 11.69 0.37
N ASP A 79 -5.44 10.94 -0.70
CA ASP A 79 -6.34 10.78 -1.83
C ASP A 79 -7.05 9.42 -1.84
N VAL A 80 -8.25 9.39 -2.42
CA VAL A 80 -9.01 8.17 -2.69
C VAL A 80 -9.38 8.18 -4.17
N GLY A 81 -8.95 7.17 -4.91
CA GLY A 81 -9.29 7.01 -6.33
C GLY A 81 -8.16 7.39 -7.30
N LEU A 82 -7.61 8.58 -7.18
CA LEU A 82 -6.57 9.06 -8.09
C LEU A 82 -5.62 9.98 -7.34
N ASP A 83 -4.33 9.83 -7.61
CA ASP A 83 -3.27 10.70 -7.13
C ASP A 83 -2.66 11.41 -8.35
N ASN A 84 -2.82 12.74 -8.40
CA ASN A 84 -2.38 13.56 -9.54
C ASN A 84 -1.02 14.25 -9.30
N GLN A 85 -0.37 13.99 -8.16
CA GLN A 85 0.85 14.69 -7.79
C GLN A 85 2.05 13.74 -7.69
N THR A 86 2.44 13.31 -6.49
CA THR A 86 3.61 12.45 -6.27
C THR A 86 3.21 11.01 -5.91
N PRO A 87 2.87 10.16 -6.90
CA PRO A 87 2.26 8.87 -6.64
C PRO A 87 3.17 7.93 -5.85
N VAL A 88 2.59 7.34 -4.80
CA VAL A 88 3.23 6.30 -3.99
C VAL A 88 3.49 5.03 -4.82
N ALA A 89 2.52 4.63 -5.63
CA ALA A 89 2.57 3.45 -6.49
C ALA A 89 2.76 3.86 -7.96
N GLU A 90 3.69 3.22 -8.65
CA GLU A 90 4.06 3.58 -10.03
C GLU A 90 3.16 2.93 -11.11
N ASP A 91 2.32 1.97 -10.72
CA ASP A 91 1.58 1.11 -11.65
C ASP A 91 0.08 1.43 -11.77
N ILE A 92 -0.45 2.31 -10.91
CA ILE A 92 -1.90 2.55 -10.79
C ILE A 92 -2.13 4.04 -10.47
N GLY A 93 -3.00 4.67 -11.26
CA GLY A 93 -3.54 6.00 -10.98
C GLY A 93 -2.53 7.13 -11.10
N ILE A 94 -1.79 7.15 -12.20
CA ILE A 94 -0.80 8.19 -12.52
C ILE A 94 -1.24 8.96 -13.75
N GLY A 95 -1.25 10.28 -13.63
CA GLY A 95 -1.52 11.19 -14.73
C GLY A 95 -3.02 11.40 -15.00
N PRO A 96 -3.36 12.18 -16.04
CA PRO A 96 -4.72 12.68 -16.27
C PRO A 96 -5.70 11.62 -16.83
N GLU A 97 -5.24 10.40 -17.07
CA GLU A 97 -6.11 9.33 -17.59
C GLU A 97 -6.86 8.65 -16.43
N GLU A 98 -8.16 8.38 -16.62
CA GLU A 98 -8.99 7.76 -15.59
C GLU A 98 -8.37 6.43 -15.11
N THR A 99 -8.04 6.38 -13.81
CA THR A 99 -7.70 5.12 -13.13
C THR A 99 -8.87 4.15 -13.24
N ARG A 100 -8.70 3.06 -13.99
CA ARG A 100 -9.64 1.94 -13.97
C ARG A 100 -9.22 0.95 -12.89
N PHE A 101 -10.10 0.73 -11.92
CA PHE A 101 -9.91 -0.19 -10.79
C PHE A 101 -10.32 -1.62 -11.09
#